data_AF-A0A2D8ENA4-F1
#
_entry.id   AF-A0A2D8ENA4-F1
#
_cell.length_a   1.000
_cell.length_b   1.000
_cell.length_c   1.000
_cell.angle_alpha   90.00
_cell.angle_beta   90.00
_cell.angle_gamma   90.00
#
_symmetry.space_group_name_H-M   'P 1'
#
loop_
_entity.id
_entity.type
_entity.pdbx_description
1 polymer ?
#
loop_
_entity_poly.entity_id
_entity_poly.type
_entity_poly.pdbx_seq_one_letter_code
_entity_poly.pdbx_strand_id
1 'polypeptide(L)'
;MGLLAVLGAIVVGIMQVRILKRQSEIAADQYQLQQQQLRSELYQNRAEVYAVAHDWFDVALSQNQLPSLAMEREFKKAVGAAEFLFRDEVSDSMRSWFLKTGRYFGQRDAGNMQEAMHLESELRGEYEGLQALFEPEMRLGEQLESTDED
;
A
#
# COMPACT_ATOMS: atom_id res chain seq x y z
N MET A 1 -34.10 -19.17 -54.79
CA MET A 1 -33.72 -18.05 -53.89
C MET A 1 -33.14 -18.49 -52.54
N GLY A 2 -33.45 -19.68 -52.01
CA GLY A 2 -32.98 -20.07 -50.65
C GLY A 2 -31.48 -20.40 -50.50
N LEU A 3 -30.81 -20.94 -51.53
CA LEU A 3 -29.42 -21.41 -51.42
C LEU A 3 -28.39 -20.27 -51.30
N LEU A 4 -28.66 -19.12 -51.94
CA LEU A 4 -27.82 -17.92 -51.82
C LEU A 4 -27.94 -17.26 -50.43
N ALA A 5 -29.12 -17.33 -49.81
CA ALA A 5 -29.33 -16.82 -48.46
C ALA A 5 -28.56 -17.64 -47.40
N VAL A 6 -28.50 -18.96 -47.57
CA VAL A 6 -27.72 -19.86 -46.69
C VAL A 6 -26.22 -19.61 -46.82
N LEU A 7 -25.70 -19.42 -48.05
CA LEU A 7 -24.30 -19.05 -48.27
C LEU A 7 -23.95 -17.68 -47.68
N GLY A 8 -24.84 -16.70 -47.81
CA GLY A 8 -24.68 -15.39 -47.17
C GLY A 8 -24.62 -15.48 -45.64
N ALA A 9 -25.49 -16.29 -45.02
CA ALA A 9 -25.50 -16.48 -43.56
C ALA A 9 -24.21 -17.15 -43.03
N ILE A 10 -23.62 -18.08 -43.79
CA ILE A 10 -22.35 -18.73 -43.42
C ILE A 10 -21.20 -17.72 -43.42
N VAL A 11 -21.10 -16.86 -44.45
CA VAL A 11 -20.06 -15.83 -44.52
C VAL A 11 -20.18 -14.83 -43.38
N VAL A 12 -21.41 -14.39 -43.08
CA VAL A 12 -21.68 -13.48 -41.95
C VAL A 12 -21.35 -14.15 -40.61
N GLY A 13 -21.71 -15.43 -40.43
CA GLY A 13 -21.39 -16.19 -39.21
C GLY A 13 -19.88 -16.33 -38.97
N ILE A 14 -19.09 -16.62 -40.00
CA ILE A 14 -17.62 -16.72 -39.91
C ILE A 14 -17.00 -15.35 -39.55
N MET A 15 -17.53 -14.25 -40.11
CA MET A 15 -17.09 -12.90 -39.76
C MET A 15 -17.43 -12.54 -38.31
N GLN A 16 -18.62 -12.92 -37.83
CA GLN A 16 -19.02 -12.71 -36.43
C GLN A 16 -18.12 -13.49 -35.44
N VAL A 17 -17.76 -14.74 -35.75
CA VAL A 17 -16.84 -15.52 -34.90
C VAL A 17 -15.46 -14.86 -34.80
N ARG A 18 -14.94 -14.29 -35.91
CA ARG A 18 -13.67 -13.54 -35.88
C ARG A 18 -13.76 -12.26 -35.05
N ILE A 19 -14.89 -11.56 -35.11
CA ILE A 19 -15.13 -10.35 -34.30
C ILE A 19 -15.23 -10.73 -32.81
N LEU A 20 -16.00 -11.76 -32.46
CA LEU A 20 -16.12 -12.26 -31.10
C LEU A 20 -14.77 -12.71 -30.53
N LYS A 21 -13.94 -13.37 -31.34
CA LYS A 21 -12.59 -13.76 -30.92
C LYS A 21 -11.71 -12.55 -30.62
N ARG A 22 -11.73 -11.53 -31.49
CA ARG A 22 -10.99 -10.27 -31.25
C ARG A 22 -11.52 -9.50 -30.04
N GLN A 23 -12.83 -9.48 -29.81
CA GLN A 23 -13.42 -8.84 -28.63
C GLN A 23 -13.05 -9.58 -27.34
N SER A 24 -12.97 -10.92 -27.38
CA SER A 24 -12.47 -11.74 -26.28
C SER A 24 -11.00 -11.47 -25.99
N GLU A 25 -10.16 -11.34 -27.01
CA GLU A 25 -8.73 -11.01 -26.87
C GLU A 25 -8.58 -9.61 -26.25
N ILE A 26 -9.29 -8.60 -26.77
CA ILE A 26 -9.30 -7.24 -26.18
C ILE A 26 -9.81 -7.22 -24.75
N ALA A 27 -10.86 -7.99 -24.42
CA ALA A 27 -11.38 -8.06 -23.07
C ALA A 27 -10.39 -8.73 -22.10
N ALA A 28 -9.64 -9.72 -22.57
CA ALA A 28 -8.56 -10.34 -21.80
C ALA A 28 -7.41 -9.35 -21.55
N ASP A 29 -7.00 -8.62 -22.59
CA ASP A 29 -5.95 -7.60 -22.48
C ASP A 29 -6.38 -6.46 -21.55
N GLN A 30 -7.64 -6.01 -21.63
CA GLN A 30 -8.20 -4.99 -20.75
C GLN A 30 -8.26 -5.46 -19.29
N TYR A 31 -8.59 -6.73 -19.07
CA TYR A 31 -8.60 -7.31 -17.74
C TYR A 31 -7.19 -7.37 -17.13
N GLN A 32 -6.19 -7.76 -17.93
CA GLN A 32 -4.79 -7.75 -17.51
C GLN A 32 -4.30 -6.35 -17.18
N LEU A 33 -4.61 -5.35 -18.02
CA LEU A 33 -4.29 -3.94 -17.75
C LEU A 33 -4.95 -3.43 -16.47
N GLN A 34 -6.22 -3.76 -16.23
CA GLN A 34 -6.90 -3.38 -14.98
C GLN A 34 -6.28 -4.05 -13.76
N GLN A 35 -5.87 -5.32 -13.87
CA GLN A 35 -5.16 -5.99 -12.78
C GLN A 35 -3.82 -5.33 -12.48
N GLN A 36 -3.04 -4.99 -13.50
CA GLN A 36 -1.76 -4.29 -13.33
C GLN A 36 -1.96 -2.90 -12.71
N GLN A 37 -2.97 -2.15 -13.15
CA GLN A 37 -3.31 -0.85 -12.58
C GLN A 37 -3.68 -0.95 -11.10
N LEU A 38 -4.58 -1.87 -10.74
CA LEU A 38 -4.98 -2.07 -9.34
C LEU A 38 -3.81 -2.48 -8.45
N ARG A 39 -2.89 -3.29 -8.97
CA ARG A 39 -1.66 -3.67 -8.25
C ARG A 39 -0.73 -2.49 -8.03
N SER A 40 -0.49 -1.70 -9.08
CA SER A 40 0.33 -0.49 -9.02
C SER A 40 -0.24 0.52 -8.02
N GLU A 41 -1.55 0.74 -8.05
CA GLU A 41 -2.25 1.62 -7.11
C GLU A 41 -2.13 1.11 -5.67
N LEU A 42 -2.31 -0.19 -5.43
CA LEU A 42 -2.15 -0.78 -4.10
C LEU A 42 -0.71 -0.63 -3.58
N TYR A 43 0.29 -0.84 -4.44
CA TYR A 43 1.69 -0.64 -4.06
C TYR A 43 2.00 0.82 -3.74
N GLN A 44 1.53 1.75 -4.57
CA GLN A 44 1.70 3.18 -4.34
C GLN A 44 1.07 3.61 -3.01
N ASN A 45 -0.17 3.18 -2.75
CA ASN A 45 -0.86 3.48 -1.49
C ASN A 45 -0.08 2.93 -0.27
N ARG A 46 0.49 1.71 -0.38
CA ARG A 46 1.35 1.14 0.68
C ARG A 46 2.63 1.95 0.87
N ALA A 47 3.29 2.35 -0.22
CA ALA A 47 4.50 3.16 -0.19
C ALA A 47 4.26 4.53 0.47
N GLU A 48 3.13 5.16 0.20
CA GLU A 48 2.73 6.44 0.81
C GLU A 48 2.54 6.30 2.33
N VAL A 49 1.87 5.24 2.80
CA VAL A 49 1.74 4.95 4.23
C VAL A 49 3.11 4.77 4.89
N TYR A 50 4.00 4.00 4.25
CA TYR A 50 5.36 3.81 4.74
C TYR A 50 6.14 5.13 4.82
N ALA A 51 6.09 5.96 3.79
CA ALA A 51 6.79 7.24 3.74
C ALA A 51 6.33 8.18 4.86
N VAL A 52 5.01 8.30 5.06
CA VAL A 52 4.46 9.12 6.16
C VAL A 52 4.88 8.57 7.52
N ALA A 53 4.89 7.25 7.68
CA ALA A 53 5.33 6.63 8.93
C ALA A 53 6.81 6.93 9.21
N HIS A 54 7.66 6.71 8.20
CA HIS A 54 9.08 6.99 8.24
C HIS A 54 9.38 8.46 8.60
N ASP A 55 8.72 9.41 7.95
CA ASP A 55 8.92 10.84 8.22
C ASP A 55 8.55 11.22 9.65
N TRP A 56 7.45 10.65 10.18
CA TRP A 56 7.06 10.82 11.57
C TRP A 56 8.13 10.29 12.53
N PHE A 57 8.69 9.11 12.23
CA PHE A 57 9.74 8.49 13.04
C PHE A 57 11.04 9.29 13.01
N ASP A 58 11.46 9.75 11.84
CA ASP A 58 12.68 10.53 11.69
C ASP A 58 12.62 11.82 12.50
N VAL A 59 11.50 12.56 12.42
CA VAL A 59 11.32 13.79 13.20
C VAL A 59 11.31 13.50 14.71
N ALA A 60 10.56 12.48 15.13
CA ALA A 60 10.41 12.18 16.55
C ALA A 60 11.68 11.60 17.21
N LEU A 61 12.41 10.69 16.55
CA LEU A 61 13.54 9.97 17.14
C LEU A 61 14.92 10.41 16.63
N SER A 62 15.07 10.69 15.34
CA SER A 62 16.37 11.09 14.78
C SER A 62 16.64 12.56 15.07
N GLN A 63 15.65 13.40 14.81
CA GLN A 63 15.75 14.84 15.03
C GLN A 63 15.42 15.24 16.48
N ASN A 64 14.83 14.32 17.25
CA ASN A 64 14.39 14.53 18.63
C ASN A 64 13.46 15.76 18.76
N GLN A 65 12.58 15.94 17.77
CA GLN A 65 11.65 17.05 17.67
C GLN A 65 10.22 16.55 17.75
N LEU A 66 9.35 17.32 18.40
CA LEU A 66 7.93 17.02 18.41
C LEU A 66 7.39 17.22 16.98
N PRO A 67 6.77 16.19 16.36
CA PRO A 67 6.19 16.34 15.04
C PRO A 67 5.12 17.44 15.00
N SER A 68 5.03 18.12 13.86
CA SER A 68 4.04 19.20 13.69
C SER A 68 2.60 18.67 13.67
N LEU A 69 1.63 19.53 13.97
CA LEU A 69 0.20 19.21 13.87
C LEU A 69 -0.25 18.82 12.45
N ALA A 70 0.49 19.24 11.41
CA ALA A 70 0.22 18.82 10.05
C ALA A 70 0.66 17.36 9.85
N MET A 71 1.89 17.03 10.28
CA MET A 71 2.38 15.65 10.26
C MET A 71 1.53 14.71 11.11
N GLU A 72 1.02 15.16 12.25
CA GLU A 72 0.15 14.34 13.11
C GLU A 72 -1.14 13.95 12.39
N ARG A 73 -1.71 14.89 11.64
CA ARG A 73 -2.91 14.62 10.85
C ARG A 73 -2.62 13.63 9.72
N GLU A 74 -1.51 13.79 9.02
CA GLU A 74 -1.11 12.87 7.96
C GLU A 74 -0.79 11.47 8.52
N PHE A 75 -0.07 11.37 9.63
CA PHE A 75 0.22 10.09 10.27
C PHE A 75 -1.06 9.39 10.73
N LYS A 76 -2.03 10.10 11.33
CA LYS A 76 -3.33 9.50 11.69
C LYS A 76 -4.10 8.99 10.49
N LYS A 77 -4.07 9.70 9.35
CA LYS A 77 -4.65 9.21 8.11
C LYS A 77 -3.93 7.96 7.63
N ALA A 78 -2.60 7.93 7.68
CA ALA A 78 -1.79 6.78 7.30
C ALA A 78 -2.09 5.55 8.19
N VAL A 79 -2.27 5.73 9.49
CA VAL A 79 -2.74 4.66 10.40
C VAL A 79 -4.10 4.12 9.94
N GLY A 80 -5.06 4.98 9.62
CA GLY A 80 -6.37 4.56 9.15
C GLY A 80 -6.33 3.87 7.78
N ALA A 81 -5.46 4.32 6.88
CA ALA A 81 -5.21 3.63 5.61
C ALA A 81 -4.54 2.27 5.83
N ALA A 82 -3.65 2.17 6.83
CA ALA A 82 -2.92 0.95 7.11
C ALA A 82 -3.84 -0.22 7.51
N GLU A 83 -4.96 0.06 8.19
CA GLU A 83 -5.99 -0.93 8.57
C GLU A 83 -6.59 -1.66 7.36
N PHE A 84 -6.57 -1.05 6.17
CA PHE A 84 -7.11 -1.65 4.95
C PHE A 84 -6.02 -2.17 4.01
N LEU A 85 -4.84 -1.54 4.03
CA LEU A 85 -3.76 -1.82 3.09
C LEU A 85 -2.78 -2.89 3.58
N PHE A 86 -2.69 -3.08 4.89
CA PHE A 86 -1.76 -4.00 5.53
C PHE A 86 -2.51 -4.94 6.48
N ARG A 87 -1.75 -5.86 7.09
CA ARG A 87 -2.25 -6.70 8.16
C ARG A 87 -2.39 -5.88 9.45
N ASP A 88 -3.24 -6.35 10.35
CA ASP A 88 -3.56 -5.69 11.62
C ASP A 88 -2.30 -5.33 12.44
N GLU A 89 -1.25 -6.16 12.36
CA GLU A 89 0.00 -5.93 13.09
C GLU A 89 0.68 -4.60 12.71
N VAL A 90 0.59 -4.18 11.43
CA VAL A 90 1.18 -2.92 10.96
C VAL A 90 0.39 -1.74 11.53
N SER A 91 -0.94 -1.75 11.40
CA SER A 91 -1.80 -0.68 11.92
C SER A 91 -1.73 -0.56 13.44
N ASP A 92 -1.70 -1.69 14.16
CA ASP A 92 -1.58 -1.74 15.61
C ASP A 92 -0.22 -1.20 16.07
N SER A 93 0.86 -1.58 15.38
CA SER A 93 2.20 -1.06 15.65
C SER A 93 2.27 0.44 15.40
N MET A 94 1.74 0.96 14.28
CA MET A 94 1.72 2.40 14.01
C MET A 94 0.91 3.17 15.06
N ARG A 95 -0.22 2.62 15.52
CA ARG A 95 -1.06 3.20 16.57
C ARG A 95 -0.37 3.20 17.93
N SER A 96 0.27 2.09 18.31
CA SER A 96 1.12 2.00 19.51
C SER A 96 2.17 3.10 19.50
N TRP A 97 2.86 3.22 18.36
CA TRP A 97 3.92 4.20 18.17
C TRP A 97 3.42 5.62 18.38
N PHE A 98 2.31 6.00 17.74
CA PHE A 98 1.68 7.30 17.89
C PHE A 98 1.43 7.68 19.36
N LEU A 99 0.84 6.76 20.14
CA LEU A 99 0.55 6.97 21.56
C LEU A 99 1.83 7.07 22.39
N LYS A 100 2.84 6.25 22.09
CA LYS A 100 4.14 6.26 22.78
C LYS A 100 4.92 7.54 22.49
N THR A 101 4.90 8.07 21.26
CA THR A 101 5.53 9.35 20.91
C THR A 101 4.98 10.49 21.76
N GLY A 102 3.64 10.56 21.90
CA GLY A 102 3.00 11.58 22.73
C GLY A 102 3.42 11.48 24.20
N ARG A 103 3.51 10.26 24.74
CA ARG A 103 3.99 10.03 26.11
C ARG A 103 5.46 10.41 26.26
N TYR A 104 6.30 10.04 25.30
CA TYR A 104 7.74 10.37 25.29
C TYR A 104 7.97 11.87 25.44
N PHE A 105 7.36 12.67 24.55
CA PHE A 105 7.51 14.13 24.62
C PHE A 105 6.89 14.71 25.89
N GLY A 106 5.75 14.17 26.35
CA GLY A 106 5.15 14.59 27.62
C GLY A 106 6.05 14.36 28.83
N GLN A 107 6.73 13.21 28.91
CA GLN A 107 7.68 12.91 29.99
C GLN A 107 8.95 13.76 29.89
N ARG A 108 9.45 13.96 28.67
CA ARG A 108 10.60 14.82 28.40
C ARG A 108 10.36 16.26 28.86
N ASP A 109 9.22 16.83 28.48
CA ASP A 109 8.85 18.20 28.83
C ASP A 109 8.54 18.36 30.33
N ALA A 110 8.09 17.29 31.00
CA ALA A 110 7.94 17.23 32.44
C ALA A 110 9.29 17.06 33.20
N GLY A 111 10.40 16.88 32.48
CA GLY A 111 11.73 16.66 33.07
C GLY A 111 11.97 15.25 33.61
N ASN A 112 11.07 14.29 33.34
CA ASN A 112 11.20 12.90 33.75
C ASN A 112 12.10 12.12 32.75
N MET A 113 13.40 12.40 32.81
CA MET A 113 14.37 11.89 31.84
C MET A 113 14.53 10.37 31.85
N GLN A 114 14.35 9.70 33.00
CA GLN A 114 14.44 8.25 33.09
C GLN A 114 13.32 7.57 32.29
N GLU A 115 12.09 8.03 32.46
CA GLU A 115 10.94 7.50 31.71
C GLU A 115 11.03 7.87 30.22
N ALA A 116 11.47 9.09 29.90
CA ALA A 116 11.67 9.51 28.52
C ALA A 116 12.72 8.64 27.80
N MET A 117 13.85 8.33 28.44
CA MET A 117 14.86 7.44 27.86
C MET A 117 14.34 6.01 27.67
N HIS A 118 13.56 5.50 28.63
CA HIS A 118 12.93 4.18 28.50
C HIS A 118 11.98 4.12 27.30
N LEU A 119 11.09 5.12 27.17
CA LEU A 119 10.16 5.24 26.06
C LEU A 119 10.88 5.42 24.72
N GLU A 120 11.99 6.17 24.67
CA GLU A 120 12.80 6.31 23.46
C GLU A 120 13.37 4.96 23.01
N SER A 121 13.89 4.16 23.95
CA SER A 121 14.39 2.82 23.66
C SER A 121 13.29 1.90 23.13
N GLU A 122 12.09 1.94 23.72
CA GLU A 122 10.94 1.17 23.22
C GLU A 122 10.54 1.60 21.82
N LEU A 123 10.47 2.92 21.56
CA LEU A 123 10.10 3.47 20.26
C LEU A 123 11.09 3.07 19.16
N ARG A 124 12.39 3.04 19.47
CA ARG A 124 13.43 2.56 18.54
C ARG A 124 13.25 1.07 18.22
N GLY A 125 13.03 0.23 19.23
CA GLY A 125 12.78 -1.20 19.02
C GLY A 125 11.50 -1.49 18.22
N GLU A 126 10.42 -0.76 18.50
CA GLU A 126 9.17 -0.88 17.73
C GLU A 126 9.34 -0.39 16.29
N TYR A 127 10.16 0.65 16.06
CA TYR A 127 10.44 1.12 14.71
C TYR A 127 11.17 0.06 13.87
N GLU A 128 12.20 -0.59 14.43
CA GLU A 128 12.90 -1.69 13.77
C GLU A 128 11.94 -2.86 13.45
N GLY A 129 11.06 -3.20 14.40
CA GLY A 129 10.02 -4.21 14.19
C GLY A 129 9.04 -3.82 13.08
N LEU A 130 8.60 -2.57 13.06
CA LEU A 130 7.69 -2.05 12.05
C LEU A 130 8.32 -2.00 10.65
N GLN A 131 9.61 -1.62 10.53
CA GLN A 131 10.33 -1.72 9.26
C GLN A 131 10.35 -3.15 8.73
N ALA A 132 10.62 -4.13 9.60
CA ALA A 132 10.61 -5.54 9.24
C ALA A 132 9.21 -6.05 8.83
N LEU A 133 8.13 -5.42 9.29
CA LEU A 133 6.76 -5.72 8.85
C LEU A 133 6.44 -5.09 7.50
N PHE A 134 6.95 -3.88 7.22
CA PHE A 134 6.75 -3.21 5.93
C PHE A 134 7.49 -3.88 4.77
N GLU A 135 8.73 -4.32 4.99
CA GLU A 135 9.61 -4.87 3.94
C GLU A 135 9.00 -6.04 3.14
N PRO A 136 8.40 -7.09 3.75
CA PRO A 136 7.76 -8.17 3.00
C PRO A 136 6.49 -7.71 2.26
N GLU A 137 5.72 -6.79 2.82
CA GLU A 137 4.49 -6.27 2.20
C GLU A 137 4.79 -5.34 1.01
N MET A 138 5.96 -4.72 0.97
CA MET A 138 6.48 -3.98 -0.17
C MET A 138 7.05 -4.92 -1.25
N ARG A 139 7.82 -5.94 -0.87
CA ARG A 139 8.41 -6.91 -1.84
C ARG A 139 7.37 -7.77 -2.57
N LEU A 140 6.23 -8.04 -1.94
CA LEU A 140 5.11 -8.73 -2.61
C LEU A 140 4.61 -7.96 -3.84
N GLY A 141 4.77 -6.63 -3.89
CA GLY A 141 4.50 -5.83 -5.08
C GLY A 141 5.51 -6.08 -6.21
N GLU A 142 6.81 -6.06 -5.91
CA GLU A 142 7.89 -6.22 -6.91
C GLU A 142 7.95 -7.63 -7.53
N GLN A 143 7.77 -8.70 -6.73
CA GLN A 143 7.86 -10.07 -7.27
C GLN A 143 6.76 -10.38 -8.30
N LEU A 144 5.59 -9.74 -8.16
CA LEU A 144 4.47 -9.91 -9.08
C LEU A 144 4.63 -9.13 -10.39
N GLU A 145 5.52 -8.14 -10.47
CA GLU A 145 5.88 -7.45 -11.73
C GLU A 145 6.89 -8.28 -12.55
N SER A 146 7.78 -9.03 -11.89
CA SER A 146 8.83 -9.82 -12.56
C SER A 146 8.34 -11.13 -13.21
N THR A 147 7.07 -11.53 -12.99
CA THR A 147 6.55 -12.81 -13.52
C THR A 147 5.93 -12.67 -14.92
N ASP A 148 5.80 -11.45 -15.45
CA ASP A 148 5.18 -11.18 -16.77
C ASP A 148 6.22 -11.03 -17.92
N GLU A 149 7.53 -11.24 -17.67
CA GLU A 149 8.60 -11.11 -18.69
C GLU A 149 9.08 -12.44 -19.34
N ASP A 150 8.48 -13.59 -19.04
CA ASP A 150 8.84 -14.91 -19.64
C ASP A 150 7.77 -15.51 -20.58
#